data_AF-T1G0I7-F1
#
_entry.id   AF-T1G0I7-F1
#
_cell.length_a   1.000
_cell.length_b   1.000
_cell.length_c   1.000
_cell.angle_alpha   90.00
_cell.angle_beta   90.00
_cell.angle_gamma   90.00
#
_symmetry.space_group_name_H-M   'P 1'
#
loop_
_entity.id
_entity.type
_entity.pdbx_description
1 polymer ?
#
loop_
_entity_poly.entity_id
_entity_poly.type
_entity_poly.pdbx_seq_one_letter_code
_entity_poly.pdbx_strand_id
1 'polypeptide(L)'
;IRGPTLNFIKISRICEGTYQCHASNGIGENAVRQTTVKVHFRPEIHLPTLRIGQTLGRHTILECTVTASPIGLTVWQRNRSTLSNDGKTEIELYNEKLHTITLSLRIKNLSRTDYGYYNCVAQNILGSENKTVELFG
;
A
#
# COMPACT_ATOMS: atom_id res chain seq x y z
N ILE A 1 -31.20 10.23 2.65
CA ILE A 1 -30.69 11.59 2.36
C ILE A 1 -31.41 12.07 1.11
N ARG A 2 -32.22 13.13 1.18
CA ARG A 2 -32.92 13.73 0.03
C ARG A 2 -32.60 15.22 0.02
N GLY A 3 -32.21 15.74 -1.14
CA GLY A 3 -31.83 17.14 -1.31
C GLY A 3 -30.91 17.32 -2.52
N PRO A 4 -30.73 18.56 -3.01
CA PRO A 4 -29.87 18.86 -4.16
C PRO A 4 -28.38 18.71 -3.85
N THR A 5 -28.00 18.51 -2.58
CA THR A 5 -26.61 18.50 -2.13
C THR A 5 -26.36 17.33 -1.17
N LEU A 6 -25.25 16.63 -1.37
CA LEU A 6 -24.72 15.59 -0.47
C LEU A 6 -23.45 16.12 0.20
N ASN A 7 -23.48 16.31 1.52
CA ASN A 7 -22.36 16.85 2.29
C ASN A 7 -21.66 15.76 3.11
N PHE A 8 -20.33 15.67 2.99
CA PHE A 8 -19.48 14.80 3.83
C PHE A 8 -18.78 15.65 4.90
N ILE A 9 -19.19 15.51 6.16
CA ILE A 9 -18.66 16.34 7.27
C ILE A 9 -17.38 15.72 7.86
N LYS A 10 -17.27 14.39 7.87
CA LYS A 10 -16.10 13.63 8.32
C LYS A 10 -15.74 12.60 7.26
N ILE A 11 -14.89 13.02 6.32
CA ILE A 11 -14.43 12.15 5.23
C ILE A 11 -13.60 11.02 5.83
N SER A 12 -13.96 9.78 5.49
CA SER A 12 -13.17 8.59 5.78
C SER A 12 -13.10 7.70 4.54
N ARG A 13 -12.30 6.63 4.59
CA ARG A 13 -12.09 5.73 3.43
C ARG A 13 -13.40 5.16 2.89
N ILE A 14 -14.41 4.98 3.73
CA ILE A 14 -15.74 4.44 3.32
C ILE A 14 -16.56 5.43 2.49
N CYS A 15 -16.19 6.72 2.47
CA CYS A 15 -16.84 7.72 1.64
C CYS A 15 -16.43 7.61 0.17
N GLU A 16 -15.38 6.85 -0.14
CA GLU A 16 -15.00 6.55 -1.51
C GLU A 16 -16.06 5.69 -2.19
N GLY A 17 -16.45 6.06 -3.40
CA GLY A 17 -17.44 5.32 -4.16
C GLY A 17 -18.08 6.14 -5.28
N THR A 18 -18.96 5.47 -6.03
CA THR A 18 -19.78 6.11 -7.07
C THR A 18 -21.14 6.46 -6.49
N TYR A 19 -21.47 7.75 -6.54
CA TYR A 19 -22.72 8.31 -6.07
C TYR A 19 -23.60 8.67 -7.26
N GLN A 20 -24.91 8.47 -7.11
CA GLN A 20 -25.90 8.79 -8.13
C GLN A 20 -26.82 9.90 -7.64
N CYS A 21 -26.96 10.94 -8.46
CA CYS A 21 -27.96 11.98 -8.28
C CYS A 21 -29.14 11.66 -9.18
N HIS A 22 -30.33 11.56 -8.59
CA HIS A 22 -31.60 11.35 -9.30
C HIS A 22 -32.45 12.61 -9.19
N ALA A 23 -32.85 13.17 -10.33
CA ALA A 23 -33.73 14.32 -10.42
C ALA A 23 -35.04 13.92 -11.12
N SER A 24 -36.17 14.23 -10.50
CA SER A 24 -37.51 13.96 -11.03
C SER A 24 -38.33 15.24 -11.01
N ASN A 25 -39.00 15.55 -12.11
CA ASN A 25 -40.05 16.56 -12.18
C ASN A 25 -41.46 15.94 -12.11
N GLY A 26 -41.56 14.64 -11.82
CA GLY A 26 -42.83 13.90 -11.74
C GLY A 26 -43.41 13.47 -13.10
N ILE A 27 -42.72 13.73 -14.21
CA ILE A 27 -43.17 13.36 -15.57
C ILE A 27 -42.10 12.54 -16.27
N GLY A 28 -42.45 11.32 -16.69
CA GLY A 28 -41.52 10.43 -17.40
C GLY A 28 -40.43 9.85 -16.50
N GLU A 29 -39.32 9.43 -17.12
CA GLU A 29 -38.19 8.84 -16.39
C GLU A 29 -37.34 9.90 -15.69
N ASN A 30 -36.75 9.52 -14.56
CA ASN A 30 -35.87 10.40 -13.79
C ASN A 30 -34.55 10.65 -14.53
N ALA A 31 -34.07 11.88 -14.52
CA ALA A 31 -32.71 12.18 -14.93
C ALA A 31 -31.72 11.64 -13.89
N VAL A 32 -30.74 10.87 -14.32
CA VAL A 32 -29.73 10.26 -13.44
C VAL A 32 -28.33 10.69 -13.87
N ARG A 33 -27.52 11.15 -12.91
CA ARG A 33 -26.10 11.43 -13.15
C ARG A 33 -25.23 10.77 -12.09
N GLN A 34 -24.16 10.12 -12.53
CA GLN A 34 -23.18 9.49 -11.66
C GLN A 34 -21.97 10.39 -11.44
N THR A 35 -21.37 10.33 -10.25
CA THR A 35 -20.09 10.94 -9.92
C THR A 35 -19.29 10.01 -9.01
N THR A 36 -17.97 9.99 -9.15
CA THR A 36 -17.10 9.16 -8.31
C THR A 36 -16.33 10.04 -7.35
N VAL A 37 -16.47 9.78 -6.06
CA VAL A 37 -15.69 10.40 -5.00
C VAL A 37 -14.51 9.48 -4.72
N LYS A 38 -13.28 9.99 -4.84
CA LYS A 38 -12.05 9.31 -4.42
C LYS A 38 -11.53 9.90 -3.12
N VAL A 39 -11.03 9.06 -2.22
CA VAL A 39 -10.47 9.54 -0.94
C VAL A 39 -8.98 9.23 -0.92
N HIS A 40 -8.15 10.27 -0.90
CA HIS A 40 -6.71 10.14 -0.79
C HIS A 40 -6.25 10.17 0.67
N PHE A 41 -5.28 9.33 0.99
CA PHE A 41 -4.67 9.25 2.33
C PHE A 41 -3.21 8.80 2.24
N ARG A 42 -2.42 9.17 3.25
CA ARG A 42 -0.98 8.82 3.34
C ARG A 42 -0.76 7.30 3.40
N PRO A 43 0.41 6.80 2.98
CA PRO A 43 0.71 5.38 3.07
C PRO A 43 0.76 4.89 4.52
N GLU A 44 0.19 3.72 4.77
CA GLU A 44 0.32 2.97 6.02
C GLU A 44 1.05 1.66 5.71
N ILE A 45 2.08 1.34 6.49
CA ILE A 45 2.88 0.12 6.31
C ILE A 45 2.66 -0.82 7.48
N HIS A 46 2.33 -2.07 7.15
CA HIS A 46 2.24 -3.18 8.07
C HIS A 46 3.34 -4.20 7.77
N LEU A 47 4.08 -4.60 8.81
CA LEU A 47 5.04 -5.70 8.77
C LEU A 47 4.43 -6.88 9.55
N PRO A 48 4.34 -8.09 8.97
CA PRO A 48 3.85 -9.26 9.70
C PRO A 48 4.70 -9.58 10.95
N THR A 49 6.00 -9.28 10.86
CA THR A 49 6.96 -9.42 11.95
C THR A 49 8.03 -8.34 11.86
N LEU A 50 8.52 -7.87 13.01
CA LEU A 50 9.60 -6.89 13.10
C LEU A 50 11.00 -7.54 13.06
N ARG A 51 11.10 -8.85 13.30
CA ARG A 51 12.37 -9.59 13.34
C ARG A 51 12.20 -10.96 12.71
N ILE A 52 13.08 -11.32 11.79
CA ILE A 52 13.08 -12.61 11.09
C ILE A 52 14.42 -13.29 11.33
N GLY A 53 14.37 -14.50 11.88
CA GLY A 53 15.54 -15.35 12.06
C GLY A 53 15.68 -16.32 10.88
N GLN A 54 16.88 -16.43 10.30
CA GLN A 54 17.15 -17.43 9.27
C GLN A 54 18.62 -17.86 9.26
N THR A 55 18.86 -19.15 9.03
CA THR A 55 20.21 -19.73 8.97
C THR A 55 20.92 -19.39 7.66
N LEU A 56 22.24 -19.29 7.72
CA LEU A 56 23.13 -19.16 6.56
C LEU A 56 22.84 -20.24 5.50
N GLY A 57 23.06 -19.90 4.23
CA GLY A 57 22.85 -20.79 3.09
C GLY A 57 21.39 -20.94 2.64
N ARG A 58 20.42 -20.54 3.47
CA ARG A 58 18.98 -20.59 3.15
C ARG A 58 18.52 -19.33 2.43
N HIS A 59 17.34 -19.41 1.84
CA HIS A 59 16.63 -18.23 1.33
C HIS A 59 15.69 -17.71 2.42
N THR A 60 15.41 -16.41 2.42
CA THR A 60 14.38 -15.80 3.28
C THR A 60 13.53 -14.85 2.46
N ILE A 61 12.32 -14.54 2.95
CA ILE A 61 11.42 -13.58 2.34
C ILE A 61 11.02 -12.57 3.41
N LEU A 62 11.21 -11.29 3.13
CA LEU A 62 10.69 -10.18 3.91
C LEU A 62 9.44 -9.66 3.20
N GLU A 63 8.39 -9.35 3.94
CA GLU A 63 7.14 -8.84 3.37
C GLU A 63 6.68 -7.60 4.11
N CYS A 64 6.14 -6.63 3.37
CA CYS A 64 5.38 -5.53 3.93
C CYS A 64 4.10 -5.30 3.13
N THR A 65 3.01 -5.03 3.84
CA THR A 65 1.73 -4.64 3.25
C THR A 65 1.58 -3.13 3.36
N VAL A 66 1.28 -2.46 2.25
CA VAL A 66 1.13 -1.02 2.16
C VAL A 66 -0.30 -0.69 1.77
N THR A 67 -0.96 0.13 2.58
CA THR A 67 -2.28 0.69 2.26
C THR A 67 -2.16 2.18 1.96
N ALA A 68 -2.48 2.63 0.74
CA ALA A 68 -2.33 4.03 0.31
C ALA A 68 -3.30 4.41 -0.81
N SER A 69 -3.73 5.68 -0.86
CA SER A 69 -4.50 6.22 -1.98
C SER A 69 -4.01 7.62 -2.35
N PRO A 70 -3.51 7.84 -3.58
CA PRO A 70 -3.09 6.81 -4.54
C PRO A 70 -1.89 6.02 -4.00
N ILE A 71 -1.66 4.82 -4.53
CA ILE A 71 -0.41 4.09 -4.33
C ILE A 71 0.66 4.73 -5.21
N GLY A 72 1.79 5.12 -4.62
CA GLY A 72 2.95 5.66 -5.33
C GLY A 72 4.15 4.74 -5.21
N LEU A 73 5.33 5.32 -4.95
CA LEU A 73 6.57 4.56 -4.80
C LEU A 73 6.48 3.61 -3.59
N THR A 74 6.79 2.33 -3.80
CA THR A 74 6.86 1.33 -2.72
C THR A 74 8.09 0.46 -2.97
N VAL A 75 9.07 0.51 -2.07
CA VAL A 75 10.38 -0.11 -2.27
C VAL A 75 10.98 -0.66 -0.98
N TRP A 76 11.87 -1.63 -1.13
CA TRP A 76 12.79 -2.02 -0.07
C TRP A 76 14.07 -1.19 -0.14
N GLN A 77 14.54 -0.74 1.01
CA GLN A 77 15.80 -0.02 1.16
C GLN A 77 16.71 -0.69 2.18
N ARG A 78 18.00 -0.69 1.92
CA ARG A 78 19.05 -1.12 2.84
C ARG A 78 20.20 -0.13 2.81
N ASN A 79 20.67 0.31 3.97
CA ASN A 79 21.74 1.32 4.08
C ASN A 79 21.46 2.59 3.25
N ARG A 80 20.19 3.04 3.22
CA ARG A 80 19.70 4.18 2.42
C ARG A 80 19.69 3.97 0.90
N SER A 81 20.11 2.81 0.40
CA SER A 81 20.03 2.44 -1.01
C SER A 81 18.77 1.63 -1.28
N THR A 82 18.07 1.97 -2.36
CA THR A 82 16.95 1.15 -2.87
C THR A 82 17.48 -0.16 -3.40
N LEU A 83 16.86 -1.26 -2.98
CA LEU A 83 17.16 -2.59 -3.49
C LEU A 83 16.47 -2.82 -4.83
N SER A 84 17.10 -3.62 -5.67
CA SER A 84 16.60 -4.01 -7.00
C SER A 84 16.73 -5.51 -7.19
N ASN A 85 16.09 -6.02 -8.23
CA ASN A 85 16.27 -7.42 -8.62
C ASN A 85 17.69 -7.65 -9.14
N ASP A 86 18.35 -8.67 -8.62
CA ASP A 86 19.67 -9.13 -9.04
C ASP A 86 19.84 -10.63 -8.75
N GLY A 87 21.07 -11.15 -8.82
CA GLY A 87 21.35 -12.57 -8.50
C GLY A 87 21.10 -12.95 -7.03
N LYS A 88 21.09 -11.97 -6.13
CA LYS A 88 20.95 -12.11 -4.68
C LYS A 88 19.53 -11.83 -4.20
N THR A 89 18.88 -10.81 -4.74
CA THR A 89 17.57 -10.32 -4.32
C THR A 89 16.53 -10.39 -5.42
N GLU A 90 15.31 -10.74 -5.03
CA GLU A 90 14.13 -10.79 -5.91
C GLU A 90 12.96 -10.13 -5.19
N ILE A 91 12.36 -9.14 -5.84
CA ILE A 91 11.36 -8.22 -5.33
C ILE A 91 10.14 -8.36 -6.21
N GLU A 92 9.00 -8.60 -5.57
CA GLU A 92 7.72 -8.74 -6.24
C GLU A 92 6.70 -7.85 -5.53
N LEU A 93 5.77 -7.30 -6.32
CA LEU A 93 4.71 -6.43 -5.85
C LEU A 93 3.37 -7.02 -6.28
N TYR A 94 2.50 -7.24 -5.30
CA TYR A 94 1.21 -7.88 -5.46
C TYR A 94 0.09 -6.91 -5.07
N ASN A 95 -0.97 -6.84 -5.88
CA ASN A 95 -2.19 -6.16 -5.47
C ASN A 95 -3.02 -7.12 -4.60
N GLU A 96 -3.30 -6.73 -3.35
CA GLU A 96 -4.16 -7.56 -2.47
C GLU A 96 -5.63 -7.17 -2.62
N LYS A 97 -5.91 -5.87 -2.47
CA LYS A 97 -7.26 -5.31 -2.51
C LYS A 97 -7.18 -3.82 -2.84
N LEU A 98 -8.34 -3.17 -2.90
CA LEU A 98 -8.39 -1.72 -3.15
C LEU A 98 -7.46 -0.96 -2.19
N HIS A 99 -6.60 -0.11 -2.76
CA HIS A 99 -5.61 0.68 -2.05
C HIS A 99 -4.54 -0.11 -1.28
N THR A 100 -4.46 -1.43 -1.42
CA THR A 100 -3.54 -2.28 -0.65
C THR A 100 -2.68 -3.15 -1.55
N ILE A 101 -1.36 -3.06 -1.37
CA ILE A 101 -0.37 -3.90 -2.04
C ILE A 101 0.52 -4.60 -1.03
N THR A 102 1.13 -5.69 -1.44
CA THR A 102 2.19 -6.37 -0.68
C THR A 102 3.47 -6.37 -1.49
N LEU A 103 4.57 -5.94 -0.86
CA LEU A 103 5.91 -5.93 -1.43
C LEU A 103 6.75 -7.01 -0.75
N SER A 104 7.17 -8.02 -1.51
CA SER A 104 8.06 -9.08 -1.05
C SER A 104 9.51 -8.77 -1.44
N LEU A 105 10.45 -9.21 -0.60
CA LEU A 105 11.88 -9.25 -0.90
C LEU A 105 12.41 -10.63 -0.51
N ARG A 106 12.65 -11.45 -1.51
CA ARG A 106 13.35 -12.72 -1.38
C ARG A 106 14.86 -12.48 -1.45
N ILE A 107 15.58 -12.90 -0.41
CA ILE A 107 17.04 -12.86 -0.35
C ILE A 107 17.56 -14.29 -0.46
N LYS A 108 18.43 -14.54 -1.44
CA LYS A 108 18.89 -15.89 -1.79
C LYS A 108 20.22 -16.24 -1.11
N ASN A 109 20.39 -17.50 -0.69
CA ASN A 109 21.64 -18.06 -0.17
C ASN A 109 22.30 -17.15 0.88
N LEU A 110 21.66 -17.00 2.04
CA LEU A 110 22.04 -16.02 3.06
C LEU A 110 23.51 -16.15 3.50
N SER A 111 24.18 -15.01 3.55
CA SER A 111 25.52 -14.84 4.10
C SER A 111 25.47 -13.89 5.30
N ARG A 112 26.56 -13.82 6.07
CA ARG A 112 26.66 -12.92 7.24
C ARG A 112 26.42 -11.45 6.88
N THR A 113 26.76 -11.04 5.65
CA THR A 113 26.56 -9.67 5.16
C THR A 113 25.11 -9.37 4.81
N ASP A 114 24.21 -10.35 4.83
CA ASP A 114 22.78 -10.12 4.59
C ASP A 114 21.99 -9.79 5.86
N TYR A 115 22.52 -10.15 7.02
CA TYR A 115 21.89 -9.78 8.29
C TYR A 115 21.90 -8.26 8.51
N GLY A 116 20.93 -7.79 9.30
CA GLY A 116 20.75 -6.39 9.63
C GLY A 116 19.37 -5.87 9.27
N TYR A 117 19.27 -4.57 9.06
CA TYR A 117 18.00 -3.86 8.97
C TYR A 117 17.60 -3.56 7.52
N TYR A 118 16.35 -3.87 7.20
CA TYR A 118 15.72 -3.60 5.91
C TYR A 118 14.52 -2.68 6.13
N ASN A 119 14.39 -1.66 5.31
CA ASN A 119 13.31 -0.69 5.40
C ASN A 119 12.33 -0.87 4.25
N CYS A 120 11.06 -1.14 4.55
CA CYS A 120 10.00 -0.96 3.57
C CYS A 120 9.59 0.50 3.60
N VAL A 121 9.65 1.16 2.43
CA VAL A 121 9.36 2.58 2.26
C VAL A 121 8.22 2.73 1.27
N ALA A 122 7.21 3.50 1.64
CA ALA A 122 6.08 3.82 0.79
C ALA A 122 5.86 5.33 0.72
N GLN A 123 5.54 5.85 -0.46
CA GLN A 123 5.31 7.27 -0.71
C GLN A 123 4.15 7.47 -1.67
N ASN A 124 3.35 8.50 -1.42
CA ASN A 124 2.40 9.05 -2.38
C ASN A 124 2.36 10.58 -2.32
N ILE A 125 1.41 11.19 -3.03
CA ILE A 125 1.27 12.65 -3.12
C ILE A 125 0.98 13.34 -1.77
N LEU A 126 0.58 12.59 -0.75
CA LEU A 126 0.28 13.12 0.59
C LEU A 126 1.43 12.92 1.59
N GLY A 127 2.48 12.18 1.21
CA GLY A 127 3.67 12.00 2.03
C GLY A 127 4.26 10.59 1.94
N SER A 128 5.18 10.30 2.84
CA SER A 128 5.89 9.02 2.94
C SER A 128 5.74 8.39 4.32
N GLU A 129 5.96 7.08 4.38
CA GLU A 129 6.03 6.27 5.60
C GLU A 129 7.11 5.20 5.42
N ASN A 130 7.73 4.75 6.51
CA ASN A 130 8.70 3.66 6.48
C ASN A 130 8.63 2.77 7.73
N LYS A 131 8.88 1.47 7.55
CA LYS A 131 9.01 0.51 8.65
C LYS A 131 10.24 -0.37 8.45
N THR A 132 10.90 -0.68 9.55
CA THR A 132 12.14 -1.47 9.57
C THR A 132 11.86 -2.89 10.06
N VAL A 133 12.40 -3.87 9.37
CA VAL A 133 12.49 -5.27 9.80
C VAL A 133 13.96 -5.66 9.99
N GLU A 134 14.25 -6.41 11.04
CA GLU A 134 15.58 -6.97 11.30
C GLU A 134 15.64 -8.41 10.78
N LEU A 135 16.65 -8.72 9.98
CA LEU A 135 17.02 -10.08 9.61
C LEU A 135 18.23 -10.51 10.43
N PHE A 136 18.11 -11.58 11.21
CA PHE A 136 19.16 -12.09 12.09
C PHE A 136 19.36 -13.61 11.90
N GLY A 137 20.46 -14.13 12.45
CA GLY A 137 20.88 -15.53 12.34
C GLY A 137 21.07 -16.20 13.69
#